data_AF-Q17JK9-F1
#
_entry.id   AF-Q17JK9-F1
#
_cell.length_a   1.000
_cell.length_b   1.000
_cell.length_c   1.000
_cell.angle_alpha   90.00
_cell.angle_beta   90.00
_cell.angle_gamma   90.00
#
_symmetry.space_group_name_H-M   'P 1'
#
loop_
_entity.id
_entity.type
_entity.pdbx_description
1 polymer ?
#
loop_
_entity_poly.entity_id
_entity_poly.type
_entity_poly.pdbx_seq_one_letter_code
_entity_poly.pdbx_strand_id
1 'polypeptide(L)'
;MSHKFCWIVVICAISIINVNCYDTKYDNVNLDEIFKSTRLLNNYINCLKNMGPCTPDAKELKELLPDALESECAHCTEKQKVGAERVINFVVDNRPDDFKILESMYDPAGEYRRKYLRDHPNFHDQGAPLTAADATENPPSSNGGDEAPTEESQQNQGQSEDGDDRRR
;
A
#
# COMPACT_ATOMS: atom_id res chain seq x y z
N MET A 1 -42.65 -8.66 -46.40
CA MET A 1 -42.14 -9.72 -45.52
C MET A 1 -40.79 -9.30 -44.92
N SER A 2 -40.71 -8.14 -44.26
CA SER A 2 -39.40 -7.50 -44.00
C SER A 2 -39.21 -6.92 -42.59
N HIS A 3 -40.13 -7.17 -41.65
CA HIS A 3 -40.04 -6.64 -40.26
C HIS A 3 -39.65 -7.69 -39.22
N LYS A 4 -39.54 -8.97 -39.59
CA LYS A 4 -39.33 -10.07 -38.63
C LYS A 4 -37.84 -10.32 -38.30
N PHE A 5 -36.91 -9.71 -39.04
CA PHE A 5 -35.48 -9.90 -38.83
C PHE A 5 -34.79 -8.80 -38.01
N CYS A 6 -35.47 -7.67 -37.74
CA CYS A 6 -34.86 -6.58 -36.97
C CYS A 6 -34.87 -6.84 -35.45
N TRP A 7 -35.81 -7.65 -34.96
CA TRP A 7 -35.94 -7.94 -33.52
C TRP A 7 -34.94 -8.96 -32.98
N ILE A 8 -34.29 -9.73 -33.86
CA ILE A 8 -33.34 -10.79 -33.43
C ILE A 8 -31.93 -10.22 -33.18
N VAL A 9 -31.59 -9.05 -33.73
CA VAL A 9 -30.25 -8.45 -33.60
C VAL A 9 -30.10 -7.57 -32.34
N VAL A 10 -31.21 -7.17 -31.70
CA VAL A 10 -31.17 -6.23 -30.55
C VAL A 10 -31.03 -6.94 -29.19
N ILE A 11 -31.10 -8.27 -29.13
CA ILE A 11 -31.13 -9.03 -27.86
C ILE A 11 -29.74 -9.51 -27.37
N CYS A 12 -28.65 -9.33 -28.13
CA CYS A 12 -27.34 -9.92 -27.80
C CYS A 12 -26.34 -9.05 -27.01
N ALA A 13 -26.68 -7.86 -26.53
CA ALA A 13 -25.67 -6.92 -26.00
C ALA A 13 -25.77 -6.58 -24.51
N ILE A 14 -26.28 -7.49 -23.67
CA ILE A 14 -26.15 -7.35 -22.21
C ILE A 14 -25.59 -8.66 -21.64
N SER A 15 -24.33 -8.95 -21.95
CA SER A 15 -23.53 -9.82 -21.09
C SER A 15 -23.25 -9.05 -19.82
N ILE A 16 -24.10 -9.23 -18.79
CA ILE A 16 -23.76 -8.83 -17.43
C ILE A 16 -22.49 -9.63 -17.10
N ILE A 17 -21.35 -8.96 -17.08
CA ILE A 17 -20.12 -9.55 -16.55
C ILE A 17 -20.43 -9.77 -15.07
N ASN A 18 -20.74 -11.01 -14.71
CA ASN A 18 -20.88 -11.41 -13.32
C ASN A 18 -19.46 -11.44 -12.74
N VAL A 19 -18.94 -10.28 -12.35
CA VAL A 19 -17.73 -10.21 -11.55
C VAL A 19 -18.09 -10.82 -10.20
N ASN A 20 -17.61 -12.03 -9.94
CA ASN A 20 -17.76 -12.67 -8.63
C ASN A 20 -16.81 -11.95 -7.68
N CYS A 21 -17.31 -10.95 -6.97
CA CYS A 21 -16.51 -10.26 -5.97
C CYS A 21 -16.21 -11.18 -4.77
N TYR A 22 -15.13 -10.87 -4.06
CA TYR A 22 -14.88 -11.46 -2.75
C TYR A 22 -16.02 -11.14 -1.77
N ASP A 23 -16.14 -11.95 -0.72
CA ASP A 23 -17.17 -11.78 0.30
C ASP A 23 -17.07 -10.38 0.93
N THR A 24 -18.20 -9.68 0.99
CA THR A 24 -18.29 -8.29 1.47
C THR A 24 -18.48 -8.19 2.97
N LYS A 25 -18.53 -9.30 3.71
CA LYS A 25 -18.78 -9.30 5.16
C LYS A 25 -17.78 -8.47 5.97
N TYR A 26 -16.56 -8.25 5.45
CA TYR A 26 -15.51 -7.46 6.11
C TYR A 26 -15.31 -6.05 5.51
N ASP A 27 -16.15 -5.62 4.57
CA ASP A 27 -16.03 -4.31 3.92
C ASP A 27 -16.21 -3.11 4.87
N ASN A 28 -16.74 -3.34 6.07
CA ASN A 28 -16.96 -2.29 7.08
C ASN A 28 -16.08 -2.46 8.33
N VAL A 29 -14.97 -3.22 8.22
CA VAL A 29 -13.99 -3.32 9.30
C VAL A 29 -13.38 -1.94 9.59
N ASN A 30 -13.29 -1.59 10.87
CA ASN A 30 -12.70 -0.32 11.30
C ASN A 30 -11.17 -0.40 11.35
N LEU A 31 -10.52 0.01 10.26
CA LEU A 31 -9.05 0.00 10.15
C LEU A 31 -8.37 0.87 11.22
N ASP A 32 -9.00 1.99 11.63
CA ASP A 32 -8.44 2.87 12.67
C ASP A 32 -8.30 2.17 14.02
N GLU A 33 -9.26 1.32 14.37
CA GLU A 33 -9.22 0.56 15.62
C GLU A 33 -8.09 -0.47 15.58
N ILE A 34 -7.87 -1.11 14.43
CA ILE A 34 -6.78 -2.07 14.24
C ILE A 34 -5.43 -1.35 14.35
N PHE A 35 -5.25 -0.22 13.65
CA PHE A 35 -3.99 0.52 13.66
C PHE A 35 -3.63 1.08 15.04
N LYS A 36 -4.62 1.52 15.82
CA LYS A 36 -4.40 2.03 17.19
C LYS A 36 -4.12 0.92 18.21
N SER A 37 -4.44 -0.33 17.88
CA SER A 37 -4.28 -1.46 18.79
C SER A 37 -3.08 -2.31 18.39
N THR A 38 -1.95 -2.10 19.05
CA THR A 38 -0.73 -2.91 18.87
C THR A 38 -1.02 -4.40 18.98
N ARG A 39 -1.90 -4.80 19.91
CA ARG A 39 -2.30 -6.20 20.09
C ARG A 39 -3.06 -6.74 18.87
N LEU A 40 -4.06 -6.02 18.37
CA LEU A 40 -4.83 -6.48 17.22
C LEU A 40 -3.96 -6.52 15.97
N LEU A 41 -3.28 -5.42 15.65
CA LEU A 41 -2.40 -5.34 14.49
C LEU A 41 -1.35 -6.46 14.49
N ASN A 42 -0.71 -6.73 15.63
CA ASN A 42 0.26 -7.82 15.73
C ASN A 42 -0.38 -9.20 15.48
N ASN A 43 -1.62 -9.43 15.89
CA ASN A 43 -2.30 -10.70 15.61
C ASN A 43 -2.54 -10.89 14.11
N TYR A 44 -2.99 -9.86 13.38
CA TYR A 44 -3.16 -9.93 11.92
C TYR A 44 -1.82 -10.16 11.23
N ILE A 45 -0.81 -9.33 11.53
CA ILE A 45 0.51 -9.44 10.89
C ILE A 45 1.14 -10.81 11.20
N ASN A 46 1.07 -11.30 12.44
CA ASN A 46 1.60 -12.62 12.78
C ASN A 46 0.84 -13.75 12.10
N CYS A 47 -0.49 -13.66 11.97
CA CYS A 47 -1.25 -14.61 11.16
C CYS A 47 -0.74 -14.64 9.72
N LEU A 48 -0.60 -13.47 9.08
CA LEU A 48 -0.12 -13.35 7.70
C LEU A 48 1.32 -13.87 7.53
N LYS A 49 2.19 -13.70 8.53
CA LYS A 49 3.56 -14.23 8.54
C LYS A 49 3.68 -15.71 8.92
N ASN A 50 2.58 -16.43 9.18
CA ASN A 50 2.60 -17.79 9.75
C ASN A 50 3.25 -17.89 11.16
N MET A 51 3.25 -16.81 11.94
CA MET A 51 3.90 -16.72 13.26
C MET A 51 2.90 -16.68 14.44
N GLY A 52 1.64 -17.01 14.20
CA GLY A 52 0.61 -16.98 15.25
C GLY A 52 -0.74 -17.49 14.78
N PRO A 53 -1.71 -17.58 15.70
CA PRO A 53 -3.07 -17.95 15.37
C PRO A 53 -3.74 -16.89 14.49
N CYS A 54 -4.65 -17.32 13.63
CA CYS A 54 -5.47 -16.46 12.80
C CYS A 54 -6.88 -16.35 13.39
N THR A 55 -7.40 -15.13 13.50
CA THR A 55 -8.84 -14.91 13.60
C THR A 55 -9.52 -15.30 12.28
N PRO A 56 -10.82 -15.57 12.25
CA PRO A 56 -11.51 -16.00 11.03
C PRO A 56 -11.33 -15.05 9.85
N ASP A 57 -11.33 -13.74 10.11
CA ASP A 57 -11.15 -12.69 9.12
C ASP A 57 -9.69 -12.55 8.65
N ALA A 58 -8.72 -12.62 9.56
CA ALA A 58 -7.31 -12.63 9.20
C ALA A 58 -6.95 -13.88 8.37
N LYS A 59 -7.58 -15.02 8.67
CA LYS A 59 -7.41 -16.26 7.92
C LYS A 59 -7.93 -16.11 6.48
N GLU A 60 -9.11 -15.54 6.31
CA GLU A 60 -9.66 -15.31 4.98
C GLU A 60 -8.83 -14.32 4.17
N LEU A 61 -8.43 -13.20 4.78
CA LEU A 61 -7.52 -12.25 4.14
C LEU A 61 -6.25 -12.97 3.66
N LYS A 62 -5.65 -13.80 4.51
CA LYS A 62 -4.45 -14.56 4.18
C LYS A 62 -4.63 -15.51 3.00
N GLU A 63 -5.78 -16.18 2.93
CA GLU A 63 -6.11 -17.13 1.84
C GLU A 63 -6.38 -16.40 0.52
N LEU A 64 -6.98 -15.21 0.56
CA LEU A 64 -7.28 -14.39 -0.62
C LEU A 64 -6.09 -13.56 -1.11
N LEU A 65 -5.15 -13.21 -0.23
CA LEU A 65 -4.07 -12.27 -0.54
C LEU A 65 -3.24 -12.66 -1.79
N PRO A 66 -2.84 -13.93 -2.00
CA PRO A 66 -2.11 -14.31 -3.21
C PRO A 66 -2.91 -14.07 -4.50
N ASP A 67 -4.19 -14.47 -4.52
CA ASP A 67 -5.08 -14.26 -5.68
C ASP A 67 -5.32 -12.77 -5.92
N ALA A 68 -5.50 -11.97 -4.87
CA ALA A 68 -5.68 -10.53 -4.98
C ALA A 68 -4.44 -9.82 -5.57
N LEU A 69 -3.24 -10.31 -5.28
CA LEU A 69 -2.01 -9.76 -5.86
C LEU A 69 -1.83 -10.22 -7.32
N GLU A 70 -2.02 -11.50 -7.61
CA GLU A 70 -1.87 -12.08 -8.96
C GLU A 70 -2.91 -11.53 -9.94
N SER A 71 -4.16 -11.35 -9.49
CA SER A 71 -5.26 -10.83 -10.31
C SER A 71 -5.41 -9.31 -10.27
N GLU A 72 -4.48 -8.60 -9.62
CA GLU A 72 -4.57 -7.15 -9.41
C GLU A 72 -5.92 -6.70 -8.80
N CYS A 73 -6.39 -7.43 -7.80
CA CYS A 73 -7.64 -7.18 -7.09
C CYS A 73 -8.88 -7.18 -8.01
N ALA A 74 -8.87 -7.98 -9.08
CA ALA A 74 -9.99 -8.07 -10.04
C ALA A 74 -11.33 -8.41 -9.40
N HIS A 75 -11.32 -9.14 -8.28
CA HIS A 75 -12.49 -9.55 -7.51
C HIS A 75 -12.73 -8.69 -6.26
N CYS A 76 -11.92 -7.66 -6.02
CA CYS A 76 -12.09 -6.80 -4.86
C CYS A 76 -13.23 -5.81 -5.05
N THR A 77 -13.99 -5.54 -3.98
CA THR A 77 -14.88 -4.38 -3.95
C THR A 77 -14.08 -3.09 -3.88
N GLU A 78 -14.69 -1.96 -4.25
CA GLU A 78 -14.02 -0.65 -4.11
C GLU A 78 -13.64 -0.34 -2.65
N LYS A 79 -14.44 -0.80 -1.69
CA LYS A 79 -14.10 -0.67 -0.26
C LYS A 79 -12.87 -1.49 0.11
N GLN A 80 -12.75 -2.71 -0.42
CA GLN A 80 -11.59 -3.57 -0.20
C GLN A 80 -10.32 -2.98 -0.82
N LYS A 81 -10.42 -2.39 -2.02
CA LYS A 81 -9.27 -1.71 -2.67
C LYS A 81 -8.78 -0.52 -1.85
N VAL A 82 -9.69 0.38 -1.47
CA VAL A 82 -9.36 1.55 -0.63
C VAL A 82 -8.82 1.11 0.74
N GLY A 83 -9.41 0.06 1.32
CA GLY A 83 -8.94 -0.52 2.58
C GLY A 83 -7.53 -1.12 2.46
N ALA A 84 -7.26 -1.86 1.38
CA ALA A 84 -5.96 -2.46 1.12
C ALA A 84 -4.87 -1.41 0.94
N GLU A 85 -5.11 -0.38 0.13
CA GLU A 85 -4.19 0.75 -0.05
C GLU A 85 -3.82 1.39 1.29
N ARG A 86 -4.84 1.67 2.13
CA ARG A 86 -4.65 2.26 3.46
C ARG A 86 -3.82 1.37 4.38
N VAL A 87 -4.09 0.06 4.39
CA VAL A 87 -3.33 -0.91 5.19
C VAL A 87 -1.88 -0.99 4.73
N ILE A 88 -1.65 -1.05 3.42
CA ILE A 88 -0.31 -1.21 2.86
C ILE A 88 0.54 0.02 3.16
N ASN A 89 0.03 1.23 2.91
CA ASN A 89 0.73 2.47 3.23
C ASN A 89 1.07 2.54 4.73
N PHE A 90 0.12 2.19 5.60
CA PHE A 90 0.38 2.15 7.04
C PHE A 90 1.49 1.16 7.41
N VAL A 91 1.48 -0.05 6.84
CA VAL A 91 2.46 -1.10 7.13
C VAL A 91 3.84 -0.73 6.60
N VAL A 92 3.93 -0.13 5.41
CA VAL A 92 5.19 0.40 4.86
C VAL A 92 5.79 1.47 5.76
N ASP A 93 4.97 2.42 6.21
CA ASP A 93 5.42 3.55 7.03
C ASP A 93 5.79 3.17 8.46
N ASN A 94 4.97 2.32 9.08
CA ASN A 94 5.03 2.11 10.52
C ASN A 94 5.63 0.75 10.89
N ARG A 95 5.69 -0.20 9.95
CA ARG A 95 6.06 -1.60 10.17
C ARG A 95 6.96 -2.16 9.05
N PRO A 96 8.05 -1.47 8.66
CA PRO A 96 8.86 -1.83 7.48
C PRO A 96 9.48 -3.23 7.57
N ASP A 97 9.87 -3.68 8.76
CA ASP A 97 10.40 -5.04 8.96
C ASP A 97 9.34 -6.12 8.71
N ASP A 98 8.10 -5.86 9.16
CA ASP A 98 6.98 -6.77 8.89
C ASP A 98 6.62 -6.75 7.40
N PHE A 99 6.62 -5.57 6.77
CA PHE A 99 6.40 -5.43 5.33
C PHE A 99 7.39 -6.29 4.54
N LYS A 100 8.68 -6.20 4.84
CA LYS A 100 9.74 -6.96 4.15
C LYS A 100 9.52 -8.48 4.25
N ILE A 101 9.06 -8.97 5.41
CA ILE A 101 8.74 -10.39 5.57
C ILE A 101 7.52 -10.76 4.73
N LEU A 102 6.44 -9.97 4.81
CA LEU A 102 5.21 -10.21 4.05
C LEU A 102 5.47 -10.17 2.54
N GLU A 103 6.24 -9.19 2.06
CA GLU A 103 6.65 -9.08 0.67
C GLU A 103 7.37 -10.35 0.20
N SER A 104 8.33 -10.85 0.97
CA SER A 104 9.03 -12.09 0.60
C SER A 104 8.12 -13.32 0.48
N MET A 105 6.95 -13.29 1.12
CA MET A 105 5.98 -14.39 1.12
C MET A 105 4.93 -14.25 0.01
N TYR A 106 4.45 -13.04 -0.23
CA TYR A 106 3.28 -12.79 -1.09
C TYR A 106 3.63 -12.08 -2.41
N ASP A 107 4.72 -11.32 -2.44
CA ASP A 107 5.24 -10.63 -3.64
C ASP A 107 6.76 -10.89 -3.81
N PRO A 108 7.20 -12.15 -3.96
CA PRO A 108 8.63 -12.49 -4.05
C PRO A 108 9.30 -11.89 -5.29
N ALA A 109 8.53 -11.61 -6.35
CA ALA A 109 9.01 -10.94 -7.55
C ALA A 109 9.06 -9.41 -7.39
N GLY A 110 8.43 -8.84 -6.35
CA GLY A 110 8.35 -7.40 -6.10
C GLY A 110 7.52 -6.65 -7.14
N GLU A 111 6.61 -7.32 -7.83
CA GLU A 111 5.77 -6.75 -8.89
C GLU A 111 4.77 -5.75 -8.33
N TYR A 112 4.04 -6.14 -7.27
CA TYR A 112 3.12 -5.25 -6.58
C TYR A 112 3.88 -4.05 -6.04
N ARG A 113 5.02 -4.27 -5.38
CA ARG A 113 5.88 -3.20 -4.88
C ARG A 113 6.26 -2.22 -5.99
N ARG A 114 6.82 -2.71 -7.11
CA ARG A 114 7.25 -1.84 -8.22
C ARG A 114 6.08 -1.05 -8.81
N LYS A 115 4.90 -1.66 -8.89
CA LYS A 115 3.73 -1.05 -9.50
C LYS A 115 3.07 0.01 -8.62
N TYR A 116 2.92 -0.26 -7.33
CA TYR A 116 2.07 0.54 -6.44
C TYR A 116 2.83 1.35 -5.38
N LEU A 117 4.10 1.02 -5.09
CA LEU A 117 4.88 1.68 -4.02
C LEU A 117 6.09 2.47 -4.52
N ARG A 118 6.31 2.55 -5.84
CA ARG A 118 7.45 3.28 -6.44
C ARG A 118 7.53 4.73 -5.98
N ASP A 119 6.40 5.41 -5.89
CA ASP A 119 6.31 6.84 -5.54
C ASP A 119 5.99 7.06 -4.05
N HIS A 120 6.00 6.00 -3.25
CA HIS A 120 5.70 6.09 -1.82
C HIS A 120 6.87 6.76 -1.08
N PRO A 121 6.67 7.83 -0.28
CA PRO A 121 7.75 8.69 0.23
C PRO A 121 8.75 7.97 1.14
N ASN A 122 8.27 7.01 1.94
CA ASN A 122 9.11 6.22 2.84
C ASN A 122 9.61 4.91 2.23
N PHE A 123 9.39 4.70 0.93
CA PHE A 123 9.81 3.49 0.24
C PHE A 123 11.07 3.75 -0.58
N HIS A 124 12.23 3.33 -0.06
CA HIS A 124 13.48 3.37 -0.81
C HIS A 124 13.76 2.01 -1.45
N ASP A 125 13.72 1.97 -2.79
CA ASP A 125 14.06 0.79 -3.59
C ASP A 125 15.53 0.41 -3.43
N GLN A 126 15.85 -0.27 -2.33
CA GLN A 126 17.16 -0.85 -2.09
C GLN A 126 17.17 -2.29 -2.59
N GLY A 127 17.01 -2.44 -3.90
CA GLY A 127 17.66 -3.47 -4.70
C GLY A 127 17.24 -4.91 -4.44
N ALA A 128 15.97 -5.26 -4.69
CA ALA A 128 15.75 -6.62 -5.19
C ALA A 128 16.38 -6.71 -6.59
N PRO A 129 17.08 -7.80 -6.94
CA PRO A 129 17.64 -7.95 -8.29
C PRO A 129 16.50 -7.87 -9.29
N LEU A 130 16.48 -6.78 -10.07
CA LEU A 130 15.73 -6.69 -11.31
C LEU A 130 16.17 -7.91 -12.14
N THR A 131 15.28 -8.88 -12.29
CA THR A 131 15.53 -9.92 -13.28
C THR A 131 15.58 -9.23 -14.64
N ALA A 132 16.44 -9.72 -15.53
CA ALA A 132 16.76 -9.08 -16.81
C ALA A 132 15.57 -8.90 -17.78
N ALA A 133 14.35 -9.26 -17.37
CA ALA A 133 13.11 -9.11 -18.12
C ALA A 133 12.53 -7.67 -18.08
N ASP A 134 12.86 -6.86 -17.06
CA ASP A 134 12.25 -5.52 -16.86
C ASP A 134 12.96 -4.39 -17.64
N ALA A 135 14.00 -4.69 -18.43
CA ALA A 135 14.78 -3.67 -19.16
C ALA A 135 14.10 -3.12 -20.43
N THR A 136 12.83 -3.46 -20.68
CA THR A 136 12.14 -3.12 -21.94
C THR A 136 10.97 -2.14 -21.81
N GLU A 137 10.67 -1.61 -20.62
CA GLU A 137 9.68 -0.55 -20.47
C GLU A 137 10.32 0.72 -19.88
N ASN A 138 10.74 1.60 -20.79
CA ASN A 138 11.02 3.04 -20.65
C ASN A 138 11.43 3.58 -19.24
N PRO A 139 12.71 3.91 -19.00
CA PRO A 139 13.15 4.72 -17.86
C PRO A 139 13.11 6.24 -18.18
N PRO A 140 13.30 7.11 -17.17
CA PRO A 140 12.27 7.83 -16.45
C PRO A 140 11.92 9.20 -17.06
N SER A 141 10.65 9.61 -16.97
CA SER A 141 10.27 11.01 -17.20
C SER A 141 10.63 11.85 -15.98
N SER A 142 11.87 12.32 -15.91
CA SER A 142 12.26 13.42 -15.05
C SER A 142 11.73 14.75 -15.61
N ASN A 143 10.82 15.39 -14.87
CA ASN A 143 10.54 16.84 -14.88
C ASN A 143 10.19 17.17 -13.42
N GLY A 144 11.10 17.72 -12.59
CA GLY A 144 11.37 19.17 -12.43
C GLY A 144 10.35 19.78 -11.45
N GLY A 145 10.69 20.46 -10.35
CA GLY A 145 11.95 20.96 -9.80
C GLY A 145 11.75 21.53 -8.38
N ASP A 146 12.88 21.82 -7.74
CA ASP A 146 13.17 22.90 -6.77
C ASP A 146 12.15 23.26 -5.66
N GLU A 147 12.46 22.89 -4.40
CA GLU A 147 12.73 23.88 -3.34
C GLU A 147 13.44 23.21 -2.15
N ALA A 148 14.69 23.59 -1.91
CA ALA A 148 15.47 23.17 -0.74
C ALA A 148 15.11 24.07 0.47
N PRO A 149 14.89 23.52 1.67
CA PRO A 149 14.86 24.33 2.89
C PRO A 149 16.30 24.71 3.28
N THR A 150 16.58 26.00 3.36
CA THR A 150 17.82 26.53 3.93
C THR A 150 17.91 26.19 5.42
N GLU A 151 18.90 25.37 5.78
CA GLU A 151 19.36 25.19 7.16
C GLU A 151 20.19 26.40 7.60
N GLU A 152 19.71 27.14 8.59
CA GLU A 152 20.53 28.09 9.36
C GLU A 152 20.65 27.56 10.80
N SER A 153 21.74 26.85 11.08
CA SER A 153 22.16 26.57 12.45
C SER A 153 23.69 26.53 12.54
N GLN A 154 24.26 27.65 12.99
CA GLN A 154 25.60 27.69 13.55
C GLN A 154 25.53 28.39 14.91
N GLN A 155 25.58 27.58 15.96
CA GLN A 155 25.98 28.02 17.29
C GLN A 155 27.51 28.01 17.34
N ASN A 156 28.15 29.12 17.71
CA ASN A 156 29.39 29.03 18.47
C ASN A 156 29.62 30.24 19.40
N GLN A 157 29.52 29.94 20.70
CA GLN A 157 30.32 30.37 21.85
C GLN A 157 30.91 31.80 21.92
N GLY A 158 30.46 32.51 22.97
CA GLY A 158 31.35 32.91 24.07
C GLY A 158 31.82 34.37 24.09
N GLN A 159 31.31 35.16 25.03
CA GLN A 159 32.17 35.92 25.96
C GLN A 159 31.38 36.52 27.13
N SER A 160 31.91 36.25 28.31
CA SER A 160 31.65 36.83 29.62
C SER A 160 32.07 38.30 29.67
N GLU A 161 31.20 39.19 30.13
CA GLU A 161 31.61 40.44 30.78
C GLU A 161 30.71 40.70 31.99
N ASP A 162 31.34 40.59 33.17
CA ASP A 162 30.89 41.15 34.44
C ASP A 162 30.67 42.66 34.31
N GLY A 163 29.55 43.15 34.86
CA GLY A 163 29.18 44.56 34.82
C GLY A 163 28.38 44.98 36.06
N ASP A 164 29.13 45.16 37.15
CA ASP A 164 28.76 45.82 38.39
C ASP A 164 28.25 47.28 38.19
N ASP A 165 27.54 47.77 39.21
CA ASP A 165 27.30 49.17 39.57
C ASP A 165 26.05 49.90 38.97
N ARG A 166 25.05 50.08 39.85
CA ARG A 166 24.67 51.38 40.46
C ARG A 166 23.19 51.84 40.34
N ARG A 167 22.56 51.86 41.53
CA ARG A 167 21.70 52.91 42.15
C ARG A 167 20.32 53.28 41.59
N ARG A 168 19.39 53.15 42.56
CA ARG A 168 18.41 54.14 43.07
C ARG A 168 17.02 54.13 42.47
#